data_AF-A0A3D5I4C8-F1
#
_entry.id   AF-A0A3D5I4C8-F1
#
_cell.length_a   1.000
_cell.length_b   1.000
_cell.length_c   1.000
_cell.angle_alpha   90.00
_cell.angle_beta   90.00
_cell.angle_gamma   90.00
#
_symmetry.space_group_name_H-M   'P 1'
#
loop_
_entity.id
_entity.type
_entity.pdbx_description
1 polymer ?
#
loop_
_entity_poly.entity_id
_entity_poly.type
_entity_poly.pdbx_seq_one_letter_code
_entity_poly.pdbx_strand_id
1 'polypeptide(L)'
;MQSFDLEAEGLRALNQVLHDQAQNTNQTNWEITNPRGSHAIAVGLDAPIEVTIKGSTGYYCGGMNKQATITVAGSAGPGVAENMMSGTVVVEGDASQYAGATGRGGLLVIKGNAASRCGISMKGINIVVHGNIGHMSAFMAQSGTLVVLGDAGEALGDSLYEAKLFVRGSVKSLGADCIKKDMRPEDIALLTTLLEEAGADARPEEFTRYGSARKLYHFDIDNAGAY
;
A
#
# COMPACT_ATOMS: atom_id res chain seq x y z
N MET A 1 -6.55 -25.87 -4.66
CA MET A 1 -6.02 -24.76 -5.46
C MET A 1 -6.80 -24.72 -6.75
N GLN A 2 -7.59 -23.68 -6.95
CA GLN A 2 -8.40 -23.41 -8.13
C GLN A 2 -7.53 -22.61 -9.12
N SER A 3 -7.60 -22.94 -10.42
CA SER A 3 -6.90 -22.18 -11.47
C SER A 3 -7.92 -21.47 -12.33
N PHE A 4 -7.65 -20.23 -12.71
CA PHE A 4 -8.50 -19.40 -13.57
C PHE A 4 -7.65 -18.76 -14.67
N ASP A 5 -8.00 -18.96 -15.93
CA ASP A 5 -7.28 -18.36 -17.06
C ASP A 5 -7.95 -17.04 -17.46
N LEU A 6 -7.32 -15.92 -17.12
CA LEU A 6 -7.92 -14.60 -17.33
C LEU A 6 -8.12 -14.27 -18.82
N GLU A 7 -7.21 -14.70 -19.69
CA GLU A 7 -7.29 -14.42 -21.13
C GLU A 7 -8.43 -15.20 -21.78
N ALA A 8 -8.63 -16.46 -21.35
CA ALA A 8 -9.67 -17.32 -21.90
C ALA A 8 -11.07 -17.01 -21.35
N GLU A 9 -11.19 -16.75 -20.04
CA GLU A 9 -12.48 -16.65 -19.36
C GLU A 9 -12.94 -15.20 -19.11
N GLY A 10 -12.00 -14.25 -19.12
CA GLY A 10 -12.28 -12.81 -19.03
C GLY A 10 -12.45 -12.26 -17.61
N LEU A 11 -12.17 -10.96 -17.48
CA LEU A 11 -12.10 -10.24 -16.20
C LEU A 11 -13.41 -10.25 -15.39
N ARG A 12 -14.55 -10.13 -16.08
CA ARG A 12 -15.84 -10.10 -15.39
C ARG A 12 -16.15 -11.45 -14.74
N ALA A 13 -15.87 -12.54 -15.45
CA ALA A 13 -16.07 -13.89 -14.92
C ALA A 13 -15.14 -14.14 -13.73
N LEU A 14 -13.87 -13.73 -13.85
CA LEU A 14 -12.90 -13.84 -12.75
C LEU A 14 -13.43 -13.17 -11.48
N ASN A 15 -13.75 -11.87 -11.55
CA ASN A 15 -14.14 -11.13 -10.35
C ASN A 15 -15.46 -11.66 -9.77
N GLN A 16 -16.41 -12.06 -10.62
CA GLN A 16 -17.64 -12.69 -10.15
C GLN A 16 -17.34 -13.97 -9.35
N VAL A 17 -16.52 -14.86 -9.90
CA VAL A 17 -16.16 -16.11 -9.23
C VAL A 17 -15.45 -15.85 -7.90
N LEU A 18 -14.55 -14.87 -7.83
CA LEU A 18 -13.89 -14.50 -6.58
C LEU A 18 -14.88 -13.89 -5.56
N HIS A 19 -15.84 -13.06 -6.00
CA HIS A 19 -16.86 -12.48 -5.13
C HIS A 19 -17.85 -13.51 -4.60
N ASP A 20 -18.18 -14.50 -5.39
CA ASP A 20 -19.08 -15.59 -4.99
C ASP A 20 -18.51 -16.38 -3.79
N GLN A 21 -17.19 -16.29 -3.54
CA GLN A 21 -16.55 -16.92 -2.38
C GLN A 21 -16.91 -16.28 -1.04
N ALA A 22 -17.57 -15.11 -1.02
CA ALA A 22 -18.12 -14.55 0.20
C ALA A 22 -19.29 -15.40 0.76
N GLN A 23 -19.91 -16.22 -0.07
CA GLN A 23 -20.91 -17.20 0.35
C GLN A 23 -20.19 -18.50 0.73
N ASN A 24 -20.37 -18.95 1.98
CA ASN A 24 -19.72 -20.11 2.60
C ASN A 24 -19.21 -21.18 1.60
N THR A 25 -17.90 -21.23 1.39
CA THR A 25 -17.21 -22.01 0.34
C THR A 25 -15.95 -22.67 0.89
N ASN A 26 -15.56 -23.79 0.28
CA ASN A 26 -14.28 -24.47 0.56
C ASN A 26 -13.19 -24.10 -0.48
N GLN A 27 -13.47 -23.19 -1.42
CA GLN A 27 -12.53 -22.78 -2.47
C GLN A 27 -11.72 -21.57 -2.00
N THR A 28 -10.70 -21.82 -1.19
CA THR A 28 -9.94 -20.77 -0.52
C THR A 28 -8.69 -20.31 -1.25
N ASN A 29 -8.20 -21.04 -2.27
CA ASN A 29 -6.87 -20.81 -2.85
C ASN A 29 -6.92 -20.73 -4.37
N TRP A 30 -6.79 -19.54 -4.93
CA TRP A 30 -6.93 -19.25 -6.36
C TRP A 30 -5.59 -18.89 -7.00
N GLU A 31 -5.32 -19.45 -8.17
CA GLU A 31 -4.24 -19.05 -9.07
C GLU A 31 -4.86 -18.46 -10.35
N ILE A 32 -4.47 -17.23 -10.69
CA ILE A 32 -4.94 -16.51 -11.88
C ILE A 32 -3.78 -16.45 -12.86
N THR A 33 -3.93 -17.08 -14.02
CA THR A 33 -2.94 -17.09 -15.10
C THR A 33 -3.30 -16.11 -16.20
N ASN A 34 -2.32 -15.82 -17.06
CA ASN A 34 -2.45 -14.90 -18.20
C ASN A 34 -3.07 -13.53 -17.84
N PRO A 35 -2.55 -12.80 -16.82
CA PRO A 35 -3.13 -11.53 -16.42
C PRO A 35 -2.97 -10.44 -17.49
N ARG A 36 -1.94 -10.52 -18.33
CA ARG A 36 -1.67 -9.65 -19.49
C ARG A 36 -1.78 -8.13 -19.19
N GLY A 37 -1.46 -7.70 -17.97
CA GLY A 37 -1.59 -6.29 -17.56
C GLY A 37 -3.04 -5.80 -17.40
N SER A 38 -4.00 -6.72 -17.29
CA SER A 38 -5.41 -6.39 -17.14
C SER A 38 -5.67 -5.62 -15.86
N HIS A 39 -6.65 -4.72 -15.93
CA HIS A 39 -7.03 -3.84 -14.84
C HIS A 39 -8.04 -4.52 -13.92
N ALA A 40 -8.21 -3.98 -12.72
CA ALA A 40 -9.24 -4.35 -11.75
C ALA A 40 -9.33 -5.84 -11.41
N ILE A 41 -8.20 -6.55 -11.42
CA ILE A 41 -8.11 -7.94 -10.97
C ILE A 41 -8.27 -7.98 -9.45
N ALA A 42 -9.12 -8.90 -8.96
CA ALA A 42 -9.30 -9.16 -7.52
C ALA A 42 -9.72 -7.90 -6.71
N VAL A 43 -10.56 -7.06 -7.30
CA VAL A 43 -11.10 -5.85 -6.64
C VAL A 43 -12.30 -6.22 -5.78
N GLY A 44 -12.41 -5.66 -4.57
CA GLY A 44 -13.61 -5.76 -3.73
C GLY A 44 -13.81 -7.14 -3.08
N LEU A 45 -12.73 -7.88 -2.82
CA LEU A 45 -12.83 -9.20 -2.19
C LEU A 45 -13.23 -9.08 -0.71
N ASP A 46 -14.39 -9.65 -0.37
CA ASP A 46 -14.94 -9.74 0.99
C ASP A 46 -15.05 -11.21 1.44
N ALA A 47 -14.02 -12.00 1.16
CA ALA A 47 -13.90 -13.40 1.55
C ALA A 47 -12.46 -13.70 2.02
N PRO A 48 -12.26 -14.56 3.03
CA PRO A 48 -10.93 -14.94 3.51
C PRO A 48 -10.29 -15.98 2.57
N ILE A 49 -9.96 -15.55 1.36
CA ILE A 49 -9.34 -16.38 0.31
C ILE A 49 -7.94 -15.87 -0.04
N GLU A 50 -7.10 -16.77 -0.50
CA GLU A 50 -5.78 -16.48 -1.06
C GLU A 50 -5.88 -16.45 -2.59
N VAL A 51 -5.36 -15.39 -3.21
CA VAL A 51 -5.39 -15.18 -4.66
C VAL A 51 -3.97 -14.88 -5.14
N THR A 52 -3.40 -15.76 -5.94
CA THR A 52 -2.10 -15.57 -6.57
C THR A 52 -2.28 -15.23 -8.05
N ILE A 53 -1.78 -14.07 -8.47
CA ILE A 53 -1.83 -13.60 -9.86
C ILE A 53 -0.46 -13.83 -10.51
N LYS A 54 -0.41 -14.70 -11.52
CA LYS A 54 0.83 -15.15 -12.19
C LYS A 54 1.26 -14.19 -13.28
N GLY A 55 1.67 -12.99 -12.88
CA GLY A 55 2.25 -11.99 -13.76
C GLY A 55 1.90 -10.57 -13.32
N SER A 56 2.21 -9.60 -14.19
CA SER A 56 1.93 -8.19 -13.93
C SER A 56 0.46 -7.84 -14.16
N THR A 57 -0.04 -6.91 -13.36
CA THR A 57 -1.41 -6.39 -13.42
C THR A 57 -1.41 -4.91 -13.79
N GLY A 58 -2.57 -4.43 -14.22
CA GLY A 58 -2.78 -3.02 -14.51
C GLY A 58 -3.41 -2.27 -13.33
N TYR A 59 -4.36 -1.39 -13.63
CA TYR A 59 -4.88 -0.41 -12.70
C TYR A 59 -5.73 -1.09 -11.61
N TYR A 60 -5.69 -0.57 -10.39
CA TYR A 60 -6.60 -0.92 -9.28
C TYR A 60 -6.59 -2.38 -8.81
N CYS A 61 -5.56 -3.18 -9.16
CA CYS A 61 -5.46 -4.56 -8.68
C CYS A 61 -5.57 -4.63 -7.15
N GLY A 62 -6.41 -5.51 -6.62
CA GLY A 62 -6.61 -5.66 -5.17
C GLY A 62 -7.26 -4.47 -4.46
N GLY A 63 -7.77 -3.48 -5.21
CA GLY A 63 -8.49 -2.34 -4.62
C GLY A 63 -9.74 -2.78 -3.85
N MET A 64 -10.14 -2.03 -2.84
CA MET A 64 -11.30 -2.32 -1.98
C MET A 64 -11.27 -3.71 -1.30
N ASN A 65 -10.11 -4.38 -1.26
CA ASN A 65 -9.96 -5.66 -0.56
C ASN A 65 -10.32 -5.51 0.93
N LYS A 66 -11.00 -6.50 1.48
CA LYS A 66 -11.43 -6.53 2.88
C LYS A 66 -10.93 -7.76 3.63
N GLN A 67 -10.92 -8.94 3.03
CA GLN A 67 -10.55 -10.16 3.76
C GLN A 67 -9.49 -11.02 3.06
N ALA A 68 -9.24 -10.81 1.77
CA ALA A 68 -8.37 -11.68 1.01
C ALA A 68 -6.89 -11.38 1.25
N THR A 69 -6.06 -12.38 0.99
CA THR A 69 -4.61 -12.24 0.77
C THR A 69 -4.37 -12.35 -0.73
N ILE A 70 -3.87 -11.28 -1.34
CA ILE A 70 -3.64 -11.20 -2.78
C ILE A 70 -2.15 -11.08 -3.05
N THR A 71 -1.58 -11.99 -3.83
CA THR A 71 -0.17 -11.94 -4.25
C THR A 71 -0.07 -11.71 -5.75
N VAL A 72 0.57 -10.62 -6.15
CA VAL A 72 0.91 -10.33 -7.55
C VAL A 72 2.36 -10.76 -7.77
N ALA A 73 2.57 -11.82 -8.56
CA ALA A 73 3.91 -12.34 -8.84
C ALA A 73 4.75 -11.42 -9.74
N GLY A 74 4.13 -10.43 -10.40
CA GLY A 74 4.79 -9.41 -11.21
C GLY A 74 4.70 -8.02 -10.59
N SER A 75 4.70 -7.00 -11.45
CA SER A 75 4.48 -5.60 -11.06
C SER A 75 3.01 -5.21 -11.13
N ALA A 76 2.62 -4.17 -10.40
CA ALA A 76 1.25 -3.67 -10.38
C ALA A 76 1.14 -2.25 -10.96
N GLY A 77 0.09 -2.03 -11.76
CA GLY A 77 -0.24 -0.71 -12.31
C GLY A 77 -0.77 0.28 -11.26
N PRO A 78 -1.22 1.47 -11.72
CA PRO A 78 -1.65 2.54 -10.82
C PRO A 78 -2.79 2.12 -9.87
N GLY A 79 -2.73 2.56 -8.62
CA GLY A 79 -3.82 2.36 -7.65
C GLY A 79 -3.92 0.94 -7.09
N VAL A 80 -2.85 0.14 -7.10
CA VAL A 80 -2.84 -1.16 -6.43
C VAL A 80 -3.24 -1.02 -4.95
N ALA A 81 -4.15 -1.88 -4.48
CA ALA A 81 -4.73 -1.82 -3.13
C ALA A 81 -5.40 -0.47 -2.77
N GLU A 82 -5.84 0.30 -3.76
CA GLU A 82 -6.58 1.53 -3.52
C GLU A 82 -7.87 1.25 -2.73
N ASN A 83 -8.13 2.09 -1.73
CA ASN A 83 -9.29 1.98 -0.85
C ASN A 83 -9.39 0.61 -0.15
N MET A 84 -8.28 -0.10 0.08
CA MET A 84 -8.31 -1.35 0.83
C MET A 84 -8.83 -1.14 2.26
N MET A 85 -9.74 -1.99 2.71
CA MET A 85 -10.35 -1.94 4.04
C MET A 85 -9.54 -2.72 5.08
N SER A 86 -9.09 -3.91 4.70
CA SER A 86 -8.27 -4.84 5.49
C SER A 86 -7.74 -5.96 4.58
N GLY A 87 -7.19 -7.03 5.16
CA GLY A 87 -6.52 -8.10 4.39
C GLY A 87 -5.09 -7.72 4.02
N THR A 88 -4.52 -8.44 3.04
CA THR A 88 -3.13 -8.26 2.64
C THR A 88 -3.00 -8.26 1.13
N VAL A 89 -2.16 -7.36 0.59
CA VAL A 89 -1.74 -7.38 -0.82
C VAL A 89 -0.22 -7.40 -0.86
N VAL A 90 0.37 -8.36 -1.57
CA VAL A 90 1.81 -8.48 -1.80
C VAL A 90 2.08 -8.30 -3.30
N VAL A 91 3.00 -7.40 -3.65
CA VAL A 91 3.50 -7.21 -5.01
C VAL A 91 4.97 -7.61 -5.03
N GLU A 92 5.30 -8.68 -5.75
CA GLU A 92 6.68 -9.17 -5.86
C GLU A 92 7.58 -8.28 -6.73
N GLY A 93 6.98 -7.48 -7.63
CA GLY A 93 7.67 -6.49 -8.45
C GLY A 93 7.52 -5.05 -7.94
N ASP A 94 7.56 -4.11 -8.89
CA ASP A 94 7.34 -2.70 -8.64
C ASP A 94 5.83 -2.36 -8.61
N ALA A 95 5.49 -1.28 -7.93
CA ALA A 95 4.16 -0.67 -7.97
C ALA A 95 4.21 0.71 -8.63
N SER A 96 3.25 0.97 -9.52
CA SER A 96 3.10 2.28 -10.14
C SER A 96 2.54 3.32 -9.15
N GLN A 97 2.06 4.45 -9.69
CA GLN A 97 1.58 5.58 -8.90
C GLN A 97 0.37 5.19 -8.04
N TYR A 98 0.19 5.88 -6.92
CA TYR A 98 -1.02 5.76 -6.07
C TYR A 98 -1.18 4.41 -5.35
N ALA A 99 -0.12 3.62 -5.21
CA ALA A 99 -0.16 2.39 -4.43
C ALA A 99 -0.70 2.65 -3.01
N GLY A 100 -1.73 1.89 -2.60
CA GLY A 100 -2.39 2.02 -1.31
C GLY A 100 -3.19 3.31 -1.10
N ALA A 101 -3.49 4.06 -2.17
CA ALA A 101 -4.23 5.32 -2.09
C ALA A 101 -5.55 5.16 -1.31
N THR A 102 -5.85 6.06 -0.40
CA THR A 102 -7.09 6.07 0.40
C THR A 102 -7.37 4.81 1.25
N GLY A 103 -6.42 3.88 1.34
CA GLY A 103 -6.57 2.64 2.11
C GLY A 103 -6.84 2.91 3.58
N ARG A 104 -7.78 2.17 4.17
CA ARG A 104 -8.28 2.36 5.54
C ARG A 104 -7.74 1.35 6.54
N GLY A 105 -7.15 0.25 6.07
CA GLY A 105 -6.57 -0.78 6.92
C GLY A 105 -5.93 -1.91 6.12
N GLY A 106 -5.37 -2.87 6.85
CA GLY A 106 -4.62 -4.01 6.29
C GLY A 106 -3.18 -3.65 5.90
N LEU A 107 -2.53 -4.57 5.19
CA LEU A 107 -1.11 -4.50 4.83
C LEU A 107 -0.90 -4.58 3.31
N LEU A 108 -0.23 -3.60 2.73
CA LEU A 108 0.32 -3.64 1.37
C LEU A 108 1.85 -3.80 1.45
N VAL A 109 2.38 -4.88 0.89
CA VAL A 109 3.82 -5.11 0.76
C VAL A 109 4.22 -4.99 -0.70
N ILE A 110 5.25 -4.20 -0.98
CA ILE A 110 5.84 -4.05 -2.31
C ILE A 110 7.31 -4.42 -2.21
N LYS A 111 7.72 -5.50 -2.89
CA LYS A 111 9.09 -6.02 -2.87
C LYS A 111 10.04 -5.21 -3.75
N GLY A 112 9.51 -4.51 -4.76
CA GLY A 112 10.24 -3.52 -5.56
C GLY A 112 10.09 -2.09 -5.04
N ASN A 113 10.07 -1.15 -5.97
CA ASN A 113 9.87 0.28 -5.75
C ASN A 113 8.39 0.64 -5.88
N ALA A 114 7.98 1.73 -5.23
CA ALA A 114 6.71 2.40 -5.51
C ALA A 114 6.96 3.74 -6.20
N ALA A 115 6.17 4.07 -7.22
CA ALA A 115 6.29 5.35 -7.91
C ALA A 115 5.75 6.52 -7.06
N SER A 116 5.39 7.64 -7.71
CA SER A 116 4.91 8.83 -7.02
C SER A 116 3.61 8.60 -6.25
N ARG A 117 3.40 9.38 -5.18
CA ARG A 117 2.14 9.42 -4.43
C ARG A 117 1.74 8.06 -3.84
N CYS A 118 2.71 7.22 -3.50
CA CYS A 118 2.47 6.02 -2.70
C CYS A 118 1.85 6.43 -1.35
N GLY A 119 0.75 5.79 -0.95
CA GLY A 119 0.03 6.12 0.28
C GLY A 119 -0.71 7.46 0.27
N ILE A 120 -0.98 8.05 -0.90
CA ILE A 120 -1.74 9.31 -0.98
C ILE A 120 -3.11 9.18 -0.31
N SER A 121 -3.44 10.14 0.56
CA SER A 121 -4.70 10.20 1.30
C SER A 121 -5.02 8.93 2.10
N MET A 122 -4.02 8.14 2.51
CA MET A 122 -4.21 6.95 3.35
C MET A 122 -4.94 7.27 4.66
N LYS A 123 -5.77 6.35 5.13
CA LYS A 123 -6.71 6.49 6.27
C LYS A 123 -6.62 5.31 7.24
N GLY A 124 -5.48 4.63 7.27
CA GLY A 124 -5.23 3.54 8.22
C GLY A 124 -4.49 2.32 7.66
N ILE A 125 -4.30 2.24 6.35
CA ILE A 125 -3.50 1.16 5.73
C ILE A 125 -2.04 1.21 6.19
N ASN A 126 -1.42 0.04 6.35
CA ASN A 126 0.03 -0.09 6.48
C ASN A 126 0.63 -0.45 5.11
N ILE A 127 1.68 0.24 4.71
CA ILE A 127 2.38 0.02 3.45
C ILE A 127 3.86 -0.19 3.76
N VAL A 128 4.43 -1.29 3.27
CA VAL A 128 5.87 -1.58 3.38
C VAL A 128 6.46 -1.69 1.98
N VAL A 129 7.41 -0.83 1.65
CA VAL A 129 8.12 -0.80 0.37
C VAL A 129 9.57 -1.20 0.62
N HIS A 130 10.00 -2.30 0.00
CA HIS A 130 11.37 -2.82 0.11
C HIS A 130 12.38 -1.98 -0.68
N GLY A 131 11.94 -1.34 -1.77
CA GLY A 131 12.74 -0.40 -2.55
C GLY A 131 12.50 1.07 -2.16
N ASN A 132 12.54 1.92 -3.19
CA ASN A 132 12.38 3.37 -3.08
C ASN A 132 10.92 3.80 -3.28
N ILE A 133 10.58 5.00 -2.80
CA ILE A 133 9.31 5.67 -3.09
C ILE A 133 9.51 6.97 -3.88
N GLY A 134 8.59 7.25 -4.80
CA GLY A 134 8.62 8.47 -5.62
C GLY A 134 8.17 9.74 -4.89
N HIS A 135 8.15 10.85 -5.64
CA HIS A 135 7.73 12.16 -5.14
C HIS A 135 6.28 12.19 -4.62
N MET A 136 6.00 13.09 -3.68
CA MET A 136 4.68 13.33 -3.08
C MET A 136 4.06 12.08 -2.43
N SER A 137 4.88 11.11 -2.05
CA SER A 137 4.41 9.95 -1.29
C SER A 137 3.94 10.40 0.11
N ALA A 138 2.89 9.75 0.59
CA ALA A 138 2.12 10.14 1.78
C ALA A 138 1.51 11.55 1.71
N PHE A 139 1.27 12.10 0.52
CA PHE A 139 0.52 13.36 0.38
C PHE A 139 -0.88 13.22 0.99
N MET A 140 -1.29 14.14 1.87
CA MET A 140 -2.57 14.12 2.58
C MET A 140 -2.80 12.85 3.42
N ALA A 141 -1.74 12.14 3.82
CA ALA A 141 -1.87 10.92 4.61
C ALA A 141 -2.46 11.21 6.00
N GLN A 142 -3.60 10.61 6.30
CA GLN A 142 -4.40 10.90 7.49
C GLN A 142 -4.04 10.02 8.67
N SER A 143 -3.91 8.71 8.44
CA SER A 143 -3.53 7.71 9.43
C SER A 143 -2.99 6.45 8.75
N GLY A 144 -2.43 5.54 9.54
CA GLY A 144 -1.74 4.33 9.07
C GLY A 144 -0.22 4.51 9.07
N THR A 145 0.48 3.59 8.41
CA THR A 145 1.95 3.55 8.42
C THR A 145 2.52 3.38 7.01
N LEU A 146 3.55 4.15 6.66
CA LEU A 146 4.37 3.93 5.46
C LEU A 146 5.80 3.63 5.89
N VAL A 147 6.29 2.44 5.57
CA VAL A 147 7.66 1.96 5.84
C VAL A 147 8.40 1.83 4.51
N VAL A 148 9.60 2.42 4.43
CA VAL A 148 10.42 2.46 3.22
C VAL A 148 11.83 2.01 3.55
N LEU A 149 12.24 0.88 2.97
CA LEU A 149 13.58 0.34 3.17
C LEU A 149 14.64 1.06 2.31
N GLY A 150 14.24 1.72 1.22
CA GLY A 150 15.10 2.54 0.38
C GLY A 150 14.98 4.05 0.67
N ASP A 151 15.14 4.84 -0.39
CA ASP A 151 15.04 6.30 -0.39
C ASP A 151 13.63 6.81 -0.65
N ALA A 152 13.36 8.02 -0.17
CA ALA A 152 12.15 8.77 -0.49
C ALA A 152 12.45 10.00 -1.37
N GLY A 153 11.61 10.18 -2.40
CA GLY A 153 11.66 11.33 -3.30
C GLY A 153 11.27 12.67 -2.66
N GLU A 154 10.94 13.64 -3.51
CA GLU A 154 10.60 15.01 -3.09
C GLU A 154 9.24 15.09 -2.40
N ALA A 155 9.10 16.05 -1.48
CA ALA A 155 7.84 16.38 -0.80
C ALA A 155 7.20 15.20 -0.06
N LEU A 156 8.01 14.42 0.67
CA LEU A 156 7.50 13.32 1.50
C LEU A 156 6.56 13.86 2.59
N GLY A 157 5.37 13.28 2.69
CA GLY A 157 4.38 13.64 3.72
C GLY A 157 3.82 15.05 3.54
N ASP A 158 3.70 15.53 2.31
CA ASP A 158 3.08 16.84 2.10
C ASP A 158 1.63 16.85 2.62
N SER A 159 1.25 17.85 3.41
CA SER A 159 -0.03 17.93 4.12
C SER A 159 -0.34 16.70 5.01
N LEU A 160 0.65 16.21 5.75
CA LEU A 160 0.54 15.04 6.62
C LEU A 160 -0.30 15.31 7.88
N TYR A 161 -1.11 14.33 8.29
CA TYR A 161 -1.81 14.31 9.58
C TYR A 161 -1.23 13.24 10.54
N GLU A 162 -2.00 12.28 11.01
CA GLU A 162 -1.58 11.33 12.05
C GLU A 162 -0.85 10.08 11.51
N ALA A 163 -0.61 9.98 10.20
CA ALA A 163 0.14 8.87 9.63
C ALA A 163 1.61 8.87 10.08
N LYS A 164 2.16 7.68 10.29
CA LYS A 164 3.56 7.48 10.69
C LYS A 164 4.38 7.06 9.48
N LEU A 165 5.46 7.78 9.20
CA LEU A 165 6.34 7.45 8.08
C LEU A 165 7.71 7.02 8.62
N PHE A 166 8.27 5.95 8.08
CA PHE A 166 9.57 5.40 8.45
C PHE A 166 10.40 5.22 7.19
N VAL A 167 11.57 5.85 7.13
CA VAL A 167 12.49 5.74 5.98
C VAL A 167 13.87 5.32 6.47
N ARG A 168 14.38 4.21 5.96
CA ARG A 168 15.74 3.70 6.25
C ARG A 168 16.81 4.46 5.48
N GLY A 169 16.55 4.76 4.21
CA GLY A 169 17.43 5.55 3.36
C GLY A 169 17.33 7.06 3.60
N SER A 170 17.62 7.81 2.55
CA SER A 170 17.57 9.26 2.53
C SER A 170 16.19 9.78 2.12
N VAL A 171 15.86 10.99 2.58
CA VAL A 171 14.66 11.71 2.14
C VAL A 171 15.10 12.97 1.41
N LYS A 172 14.74 13.10 0.13
CA LYS A 172 15.20 14.22 -0.70
C LYS A 172 14.65 15.57 -0.21
N SER A 173 13.36 15.65 0.10
CA SER A 173 12.76 16.80 0.77
C SER A 173 11.46 16.42 1.47
N LEU A 174 11.12 17.16 2.52
CA LEU A 174 9.84 17.02 3.21
C LEU A 174 8.80 17.95 2.58
N GLY A 175 7.55 17.50 2.59
CA GLY A 175 6.40 18.32 2.24
C GLY A 175 5.94 19.24 3.37
N ALA A 176 4.90 20.02 3.12
CA ALA A 176 4.32 20.89 4.14
C ALA A 176 3.79 20.04 5.30
N ASP A 177 3.97 20.55 6.53
CA ASP A 177 3.55 19.91 7.77
C ASP A 177 4.21 18.56 8.08
N CYS A 178 5.25 18.13 7.35
CA CYS A 178 6.02 16.94 7.67
C CYS A 178 7.35 17.29 8.35
N ILE A 179 7.62 16.67 9.50
CA ILE A 179 8.87 16.85 10.22
C ILE A 179 9.44 15.51 10.69
N LYS A 180 10.75 15.47 10.93
CA LYS A 180 11.37 14.40 11.71
C LYS A 180 10.74 14.34 13.10
N LYS A 181 10.55 13.13 13.60
CA LYS A 181 10.02 12.86 14.94
C LYS A 181 10.95 11.90 15.66
N ASP A 182 10.98 11.98 16.98
CA ASP A 182 11.69 11.00 17.78
C ASP A 182 11.07 9.61 17.62
N MET A 183 11.94 8.61 17.59
CA MET A 183 11.55 7.20 17.62
C MET A 183 11.18 6.81 19.04
N ARG A 184 9.94 6.38 19.27
CA ARG A 184 9.44 5.97 20.59
C ARG A 184 9.32 4.44 20.68
N PRO A 185 9.28 3.85 21.88
CA PRO A 185 9.18 2.39 22.03
C PRO A 185 7.99 1.77 21.28
N GLU A 186 6.83 2.44 21.24
CA GLU A 186 5.67 1.96 20.47
C GLU A 186 5.86 2.06 18.96
N ASP A 187 6.72 2.97 18.49
CA ASP A 187 7.06 3.09 17.07
C ASP A 187 8.05 1.98 16.66
N ILE A 188 9.00 1.63 17.54
CA ILE A 188 9.88 0.47 17.38
C ILE A 188 9.06 -0.81 17.31
N ALA A 189 8.17 -1.05 18.26
CA ALA A 189 7.35 -2.26 18.30
C ALA A 189 6.46 -2.39 17.05
N LEU A 190 5.82 -1.30 16.62
CA LEU A 190 5.04 -1.27 15.37
C LEU A 190 5.91 -1.62 14.15
N LEU A 191 7.09 -1.01 14.06
CA LEU A 191 7.99 -1.22 12.93
C LEU A 191 8.55 -2.65 12.91
N THR A 192 8.87 -3.25 14.06
CA THR A 192 9.25 -4.67 14.16
C THR A 192 8.19 -5.57 13.54
N THR A 193 6.93 -5.41 13.96
CA THR A 193 5.82 -6.22 13.43
C THR A 193 5.67 -6.07 11.92
N LEU A 194 5.71 -4.84 11.41
CA LEU A 194 5.55 -4.60 9.97
C LEU A 194 6.71 -5.15 9.14
N LEU A 195 7.95 -5.10 9.67
CA LEU A 195 9.10 -5.68 8.99
C LEU A 195 9.04 -7.21 8.96
N GLU A 196 8.62 -7.84 10.06
CA GLU A 196 8.40 -9.29 10.13
C GLU A 196 7.30 -9.75 9.16
N GLU A 197 6.12 -9.11 9.20
CA GLU A 197 4.99 -9.44 8.31
C GLU A 197 5.35 -9.22 6.83
N ALA A 198 6.15 -8.20 6.53
CA ALA A 198 6.60 -7.92 5.16
C ALA A 198 7.79 -8.78 4.71
N GLY A 199 8.35 -9.63 5.58
CA GLY A 199 9.56 -10.42 5.33
C GLY A 199 10.76 -9.54 4.95
N ALA A 200 10.91 -8.41 5.63
CA ALA A 200 11.95 -7.41 5.40
C ALA A 200 13.13 -7.63 6.36
N ASP A 201 14.33 -7.80 5.81
CA ASP A 201 15.57 -7.93 6.59
C ASP A 201 16.14 -6.54 6.93
N ALA A 202 15.56 -5.91 7.95
CA ALA A 202 16.00 -4.64 8.50
C ALA A 202 15.63 -4.55 9.98
N ARG A 203 16.36 -3.71 10.73
CA ARG A 203 16.02 -3.44 12.14
C ARG A 203 15.34 -2.08 12.28
N PRO A 204 14.35 -1.93 13.18
CA PRO A 204 13.63 -0.68 13.40
C PRO A 204 14.54 0.54 13.67
N GLU A 205 15.68 0.33 14.33
CA GLU A 205 16.63 1.38 14.71
C GLU A 205 17.35 2.00 13.51
N GLU A 206 17.28 1.36 12.34
CA GLU A 206 17.86 1.85 11.09
C GLU A 206 16.98 2.89 10.40
N PHE A 207 15.77 3.14 10.91
CA PHE A 207 14.81 4.03 10.28
C PHE A 207 14.76 5.39 10.96
N THR A 208 14.62 6.44 10.15
CA THR A 208 14.19 7.75 10.63
C THR A 208 12.67 7.84 10.58
N ARG A 209 12.06 8.30 11.68
CA ARG A 209 10.62 8.53 11.76
C ARG A 209 10.26 9.96 11.34
N TYR A 210 9.18 10.09 10.58
CA TYR A 210 8.55 11.35 10.21
C TYR A 210 7.07 11.33 10.58
N GLY A 211 6.51 12.51 10.81
CA GLY A 211 5.11 12.69 11.22
C GLY A 211 4.69 14.16 11.15
N SER A 212 3.40 14.42 11.31
CA SER A 212 2.86 15.78 11.18
C SER A 212 3.43 16.76 12.22
N ALA A 213 3.72 17.98 11.81
CA ALA A 213 3.98 19.11 12.72
C ALA A 213 2.68 19.66 13.33
N ARG A 214 1.51 19.20 12.86
CA ARG A 214 0.16 19.56 13.29
C ARG A 214 -0.16 21.05 13.11
N LYS A 215 0.43 21.68 12.10
CA LYS A 215 0.18 23.09 11.77
C LYS A 215 -1.04 23.28 10.88
N LEU A 216 -1.37 22.31 10.03
CA LEU A 216 -2.47 22.42 9.07
C LEU A 216 -3.79 21.82 9.58
N TYR A 217 -3.91 21.53 10.88
CA TYR A 217 -5.10 20.90 11.47
C TYR A 217 -6.27 21.87 11.59
N HIS A 218 -5.96 23.15 11.70
CA HIS A 218 -6.92 24.23 11.74
C HIS A 218 -6.56 25.23 10.65
N PHE A 219 -7.58 25.82 10.02
CA PHE A 219 -7.37 26.92 9.10
C PHE A 219 -6.85 28.13 9.88
N ASP A 220 -5.69 28.63 9.47
CA ASP A 220 -5.06 29.81 10.01
C ASP A 220 -4.68 30.72 8.84
N ILE A 221 -5.21 31.95 8.84
CA ILE A 221 -5.05 32.89 7.72
C ILE A 221 -3.58 33.28 7.51
N ASP A 222 -2.75 33.21 8.57
CA ASP A 222 -1.32 33.50 8.50
C ASP A 222 -0.54 32.37 7.81
N ASN A 223 -1.12 31.17 7.72
CA ASN A 223 -0.57 30.02 7.02
C ASN A 223 -1.15 29.86 5.60
N ALA A 224 -1.90 30.84 5.07
CA ALA A 224 -2.59 30.75 3.78
C ALA A 224 -1.69 30.33 2.59
N GLY A 225 -0.40 30.66 2.62
CA GLY A 225 0.57 30.27 1.59
C GLY A 225 1.21 28.89 1.78
N ALA A 226 0.87 28.18 2.85
CA ALA A 226 1.38 26.85 3.20
C ALA A 226 0.31 25.73 3.08
N TYR A 227 -0.92 26.08 2.70
CA TYR A 227 -1.98 25.14 2.30
C TYR A 227 -1.90 24.82 0.80
#